data_AF-A0A662GAP1-F1
#
_entry.id   AF-A0A662GAP1-F1
#
_cell.length_a   1.000
_cell.length_b   1.000
_cell.length_c   1.000
_cell.angle_alpha   90.00
_cell.angle_beta   90.00
_cell.angle_gamma   90.00
#
_symmetry.space_group_name_H-M   'P 1'
#
loop_
_entity.id
_entity.type
_entity.pdbx_description
1 polymer ?
#
loop_
_entity_poly.entity_id
_entity_poly.type
_entity_poly.pdbx_seq_one_letter_code
_entity_poly.pdbx_strand_id
1 'polypeptide(L)'
;MKRIMEDTVKPEASYHSQGALRHSTIQRRPESLLENWCELIKLKNGLTLRAPGELRREAEKFLAWLRSRRSYSPNSLHRYILEFRKLCAYMALRGRHPRQLAFDDYMEMRSAGVVRTPEVVKLYLKFLYEATEDERYMRLYKKIRDPKSKPPLPE
;
A
#
# COMPACT_ATOMS: atom_id res chain seq x y z
N MET A 1 40.98 -68.75 -21.59
CA MET A 1 39.55 -68.95 -21.27
C MET A 1 39.27 -68.49 -19.84
N LYS A 2 38.61 -67.35 -19.65
CA LYS A 2 37.77 -67.04 -18.47
C LYS A 2 36.79 -65.94 -18.88
N ARG A 3 35.51 -66.18 -18.58
CA ARG A 3 34.32 -65.47 -19.03
C ARG A 3 34.10 -64.16 -18.26
N ILE A 4 33.70 -63.14 -19.01
CA ILE A 4 32.55 -62.23 -18.83
C ILE A 4 31.86 -62.28 -17.46
N MET A 5 31.84 -61.13 -16.76
CA MET A 5 30.66 -60.60 -16.06
C MET A 5 30.74 -59.06 -16.07
N GLU A 6 29.95 -58.45 -16.95
CA GLU A 6 29.58 -57.04 -16.89
C GLU A 6 28.39 -56.92 -15.93
N ASP A 7 28.60 -56.31 -14.76
CA ASP A 7 27.48 -55.88 -13.92
C ASP A 7 27.23 -54.39 -14.17
N THR A 8 26.18 -54.15 -14.94
CA THR A 8 25.62 -52.83 -15.23
C THR A 8 24.82 -52.37 -14.02
N VAL A 9 25.40 -51.53 -13.17
CA VAL A 9 24.66 -50.84 -12.10
C VAL A 9 23.83 -49.72 -12.72
N LYS A 10 22.52 -49.86 -12.64
CA LYS A 10 21.51 -48.88 -13.06
C LYS A 10 21.63 -47.60 -12.22
N PRO A 11 21.50 -46.40 -12.79
CA PRO A 11 21.40 -45.19 -12.00
C PRO A 11 19.99 -45.06 -11.41
N GLU A 12 19.90 -44.99 -10.09
CA GLU A 12 18.66 -44.67 -9.39
C GLU A 12 18.27 -43.21 -9.66
N ALA A 13 17.09 -43.03 -10.24
CA ALA A 13 16.47 -41.74 -10.43
C ALA A 13 15.95 -41.21 -9.09
N SER A 14 16.70 -40.30 -8.46
CA SER A 14 16.24 -39.55 -7.30
C SER A 14 15.32 -38.41 -7.74
N TYR A 15 14.00 -38.65 -7.65
CA TYR A 15 13.00 -37.60 -7.69
C TYR A 15 12.76 -37.03 -6.27
N HIS A 16 12.56 -35.70 -6.24
CA HIS A 16 12.07 -34.85 -5.16
C HIS A 16 13.13 -34.39 -4.13
N SER A 17 13.30 -33.10 -3.85
CA SER A 17 12.37 -31.99 -3.95
C SER A 17 13.15 -30.69 -4.16
N GLN A 18 12.96 -30.02 -5.30
CA GLN A 18 13.26 -28.61 -5.40
C GLN A 18 12.29 -27.88 -4.46
N GLY A 19 12.71 -27.65 -3.22
CA GLY A 19 12.06 -26.70 -2.35
C GLY A 19 12.00 -25.38 -3.11
N ALA A 20 10.79 -24.98 -3.51
CA ALA A 20 10.56 -23.71 -4.18
C ALA A 20 11.25 -22.62 -3.34
N LEU A 21 12.31 -22.02 -3.89
CA LEU A 21 12.94 -20.83 -3.34
C LEU A 21 11.83 -19.83 -3.11
N ARG A 22 11.37 -19.69 -1.86
CA ARG A 22 10.43 -18.65 -1.47
C ARG A 22 11.13 -17.35 -1.82
N HIS A 23 10.68 -16.69 -2.88
CA HIS A 23 11.22 -15.39 -3.28
C HIS A 23 11.25 -14.51 -2.03
N SER A 24 12.43 -13.96 -1.73
CA SER A 24 12.58 -13.05 -0.59
C SER A 24 11.52 -11.97 -0.72
N THR A 25 10.82 -11.68 0.37
CA THR A 25 9.83 -10.61 0.36
C THR A 25 10.58 -9.31 0.06
N ILE A 26 10.43 -8.79 -1.15
CA ILE A 26 11.03 -7.52 -1.57
C ILE A 26 10.65 -6.48 -0.51
N GLN A 27 11.64 -6.02 0.26
CA GLN A 27 11.42 -4.96 1.23
C GLN A 27 11.21 -3.66 0.46
N ARG A 28 9.97 -3.21 0.39
CA ARG A 28 9.64 -1.97 -0.30
C ARG A 28 9.90 -0.80 0.63
N ARG A 29 10.61 0.21 0.12
CA ARG A 29 10.92 1.44 0.84
C ARG A 29 9.87 2.50 0.52
N PRO A 30 9.33 3.24 1.51
CA PRO A 30 8.45 4.36 1.22
C PRO A 30 9.18 5.49 0.45
N GLU A 31 10.49 5.64 0.63
CA GLU A 31 11.31 6.66 -0.06
C GLU A 31 11.25 6.55 -1.58
N SER A 32 11.24 5.33 -2.13
CA SER A 32 11.21 5.16 -3.59
C SER A 32 9.92 5.71 -4.21
N LEU A 33 8.82 5.78 -3.45
CA LEU A 33 7.58 6.42 -3.92
C LEU A 33 7.67 7.94 -3.91
N LEU A 34 8.49 8.53 -3.03
CA LEU A 34 8.73 9.98 -2.95
C LEU A 34 9.70 10.44 -4.05
N GLU A 35 10.72 9.64 -4.34
CA GLU A 35 11.62 9.84 -5.47
C GLU A 35 10.83 9.84 -6.79
N ASN A 36 9.94 8.87 -6.93
CA ASN A 36 9.12 8.65 -8.12
C ASN A 36 7.72 9.26 -8.01
N TRP A 37 7.55 10.32 -7.23
CA TRP A 37 6.24 10.87 -6.85
C TRP A 37 5.34 11.24 -8.06
N CYS A 38 5.95 11.79 -9.11
CA CYS A 38 5.24 12.26 -10.30
C CYS A 38 5.03 11.18 -11.37
N GLU A 39 5.41 9.92 -11.13
CA GLU A 39 5.14 8.83 -12.07
C GLU A 39 3.63 8.53 -12.18
N LEU A 40 3.25 7.84 -13.26
CA LEU A 40 1.88 7.43 -13.49
C LEU A 40 1.49 6.25 -12.59
N ILE A 41 0.31 6.37 -11.96
CA ILE A 41 -0.31 5.29 -11.19
C ILE A 41 -1.39 4.66 -12.04
N LYS A 42 -1.19 3.41 -12.45
CA LYS A 42 -2.23 2.61 -13.12
C LYS A 42 -3.11 1.93 -12.08
N LEU A 43 -4.40 2.27 -12.07
CA LEU A 43 -5.38 1.61 -11.22
C LEU A 43 -5.94 0.36 -11.92
N LYS A 44 -6.55 -0.54 -11.12
CA LYS A 44 -7.14 -1.79 -11.65
C LYS A 44 -8.34 -1.56 -12.57
N ASN A 45 -9.01 -0.42 -12.43
CA ASN A 45 -10.16 -0.02 -13.25
C ASN A 45 -9.75 0.64 -14.58
N GLY A 46 -8.46 0.61 -14.94
CA GLY A 46 -7.94 1.23 -16.17
C GLY A 46 -7.64 2.72 -16.06
N LEU A 47 -8.07 3.40 -14.97
CA LEU A 47 -7.78 4.80 -14.75
C LEU A 47 -6.28 4.99 -14.47
N THR A 48 -5.68 5.97 -15.14
CA THR A 48 -4.30 6.38 -14.89
C THR A 48 -4.30 7.73 -14.18
N LEU A 49 -3.60 7.80 -13.06
CA LEU A 49 -3.52 8.99 -12.21
C LEU A 49 -2.09 9.50 -12.13
N ARG A 50 -1.92 10.81 -11.92
CA ARG A 50 -0.61 11.43 -11.65
C ARG A 50 -0.74 12.35 -10.45
N ALA A 51 0.11 12.15 -9.44
CA ALA A 51 0.14 13.05 -8.29
C ALA A 51 0.84 14.36 -8.66
N PRO A 52 0.31 15.53 -8.27
CA PRO A 52 1.00 16.81 -8.43
C PRO A 52 2.32 16.84 -7.64
N GLY A 53 3.34 17.48 -8.21
CA GLY A 53 4.70 17.50 -7.65
C GLY A 53 4.80 18.24 -6.32
N GLU A 54 4.00 19.29 -6.15
CA GLU A 54 3.93 20.10 -4.93
C GLU A 54 3.46 19.30 -3.71
N LEU A 55 2.69 18.24 -3.92
CA LEU A 55 2.19 17.38 -2.84
C LEU A 55 3.24 16.39 -2.32
N ARG A 56 4.42 16.31 -2.96
CA ARG A 56 5.54 15.50 -2.45
C ARG A 56 5.94 15.93 -1.04
N ARG A 57 6.01 17.25 -0.78
CA ARG A 57 6.36 17.79 0.54
C ARG A 57 5.32 17.43 1.61
N GLU A 58 4.04 17.39 1.24
CA GLU A 58 2.97 16.93 2.12
C GLU A 58 3.15 15.44 2.46
N ALA A 59 3.53 14.62 1.47
CA ALA A 59 3.81 13.20 1.67
C ALA A 59 5.04 12.94 2.56
N GLU A 60 6.09 13.75 2.44
CA GLU A 60 7.26 13.72 3.32
C GLU A 60 6.88 14.02 4.77
N LYS A 61 6.08 15.08 5.00
CA LYS A 61 5.56 15.42 6.34
C LYS A 61 4.68 14.32 6.91
N PHE A 62 3.79 13.75 6.09
CA PHE A 62 2.93 12.66 6.50
C PHE A 62 3.72 11.39 6.84
N LEU A 63 4.75 11.05 6.05
CA LEU A 63 5.65 9.92 6.35
C LEU A 63 6.42 10.13 7.65
N ALA A 64 6.95 11.33 7.88
CA ALA A 64 7.63 11.68 9.12
C ALA A 64 6.70 11.55 10.33
N TRP A 65 5.46 12.03 10.21
CA TRP A 65 4.44 11.86 11.24
C TRP A 65 4.12 10.38 11.48
N LEU A 66 3.93 9.56 10.44
CA LEU A 66 3.70 8.12 10.61
C LEU A 66 4.84 7.46 11.41
N ARG A 67 6.10 7.81 11.13
CA ARG A 67 7.27 7.31 11.84
C ARG A 67 7.31 7.72 13.30
N SER A 68 6.83 8.91 13.65
CA SER A 68 6.81 9.38 15.05
C SER A 68 5.70 8.72 15.88
N ARG A 69 4.62 8.23 15.25
CA ARG A 69 3.49 7.64 15.99
C ARG A 69 3.75 6.24 16.52
N ARG A 70 4.39 5.38 15.72
CA ARG A 70 4.74 4.00 16.10
C ARG A 70 5.72 3.38 15.10
N SER A 71 6.32 2.27 15.49
CA SER A 71 7.20 1.47 14.62
C SER A 71 6.40 0.66 13.60
N TYR A 72 6.03 1.28 12.48
CA TYR A 72 5.47 0.59 11.32
C TYR A 72 6.56 -0.17 10.55
N SER A 73 6.23 -1.34 10.00
CA SER A 73 7.13 -2.04 9.08
C SER A 73 7.33 -1.24 7.77
N PRO A 74 8.47 -1.38 7.09
CA PRO A 74 8.74 -0.68 5.82
C PRO A 74 7.66 -0.92 4.76
N ASN A 75 7.16 -2.15 4.66
CA ASN A 75 6.08 -2.51 3.72
C ASN A 75 4.75 -1.82 4.05
N SER A 76 4.43 -1.64 5.34
CA SER A 76 3.24 -0.89 5.75
C SER A 76 3.37 0.58 5.41
N LEU A 77 4.53 1.20 5.70
CA LEU A 77 4.80 2.60 5.32
C LEU A 77 4.72 2.79 3.80
N HIS A 78 5.34 1.89 3.03
CA HIS A 78 5.26 1.93 1.57
C HIS A 78 3.82 1.84 1.07
N ARG A 79 3.01 0.93 1.63
CA ARG A 79 1.58 0.83 1.29
C ARG A 79 0.83 2.13 1.62
N TYR A 80 1.07 2.71 2.79
CA TYR A 80 0.39 3.92 3.21
C TYR A 80 0.73 5.13 2.33
N ILE A 81 2.01 5.29 1.98
CA ILE A 81 2.43 6.36 1.06
C ILE A 81 1.87 6.13 -0.35
N LEU A 82 1.80 4.88 -0.82
CA LEU A 82 1.18 4.57 -2.11
C LEU A 82 -0.31 4.94 -2.14
N GLU A 83 -1.06 4.55 -1.11
CA GLU A 83 -2.49 4.89 -1.00
C GLU A 83 -2.70 6.39 -0.84
N PHE A 84 -1.84 7.07 -0.07
CA PHE A 84 -1.87 8.53 0.06
C PHE A 84 -1.60 9.22 -1.28
N ARG A 85 -0.63 8.73 -2.06
CA ARG A 85 -0.33 9.25 -3.40
C ARG A 85 -1.52 9.12 -4.35
N LYS A 86 -2.28 8.02 -4.28
CA LYS A 86 -3.53 7.85 -5.04
C LYS A 86 -4.60 8.85 -4.63
N LEU A 87 -4.75 9.10 -3.32
CA LEU A 87 -5.66 10.12 -2.80
C LEU A 87 -5.29 11.49 -3.36
N CYS A 88 -4.01 11.89 -3.28
CA CYS A 88 -3.51 13.14 -3.84
C CYS A 88 -3.81 13.27 -5.33
N ALA A 89 -3.51 12.22 -6.10
CA ALA A 89 -3.71 12.23 -7.55
C ALA A 89 -5.20 12.29 -7.94
N TYR A 90 -6.07 11.62 -7.19
CA TYR A 90 -7.51 11.67 -7.44
C TYR A 90 -8.13 13.02 -7.06
N MET A 91 -7.73 13.59 -5.91
CA MET A 91 -8.20 14.93 -5.52
C MET A 91 -7.76 15.98 -6.55
N ALA A 92 -6.52 15.89 -7.04
CA ALA A 92 -6.00 16.77 -8.08
C ALA A 92 -6.76 16.64 -9.41
N LEU A 93 -7.15 15.42 -9.80
CA LEU A 93 -8.00 15.19 -10.97
C LEU A 93 -9.33 15.95 -10.87
N ARG A 94 -9.85 16.16 -9.65
CA ARG A 94 -11.06 16.96 -9.39
C ARG A 94 -10.78 18.45 -9.16
N GLY A 95 -9.54 18.91 -9.38
CA GLY A 95 -9.13 20.30 -9.13
C GLY A 95 -9.11 20.68 -7.65
N ARG A 96 -8.97 19.71 -6.74
CA ARG A 96 -8.99 19.92 -5.29
C ARG A 96 -7.69 19.51 -4.63
N HIS A 97 -7.38 20.16 -3.51
CA HIS A 97 -6.25 19.79 -2.66
C HIS A 97 -6.64 18.63 -1.71
N PRO A 98 -5.74 17.69 -1.36
CA PRO A 98 -6.06 16.60 -0.42
C PRO A 98 -6.55 17.08 0.96
N ARG A 99 -6.17 18.28 1.40
CA ARG A 99 -6.69 18.92 2.63
C ARG A 99 -8.16 19.37 2.54
N GLN A 100 -8.68 19.50 1.33
CA GLN A 100 -10.08 19.87 1.08
C GLN A 100 -11.00 18.63 1.02
N LEU A 101 -10.48 17.44 1.34
CA LEU A 101 -11.23 16.18 1.30
C LEU A 101 -12.57 16.29 2.02
N ALA A 102 -13.66 16.04 1.31
CA ALA A 102 -14.99 15.87 1.86
C ALA A 102 -15.35 14.38 1.99
N PHE A 103 -16.45 14.09 2.68
CA PHE A 103 -16.95 12.72 2.81
C PHE A 103 -17.36 12.13 1.45
N ASP A 104 -17.99 12.93 0.59
CA ASP A 104 -18.43 12.49 -0.73
C ASP A 104 -17.23 12.16 -1.63
N ASP A 105 -16.16 12.97 -1.58
CA ASP A 105 -14.89 12.66 -2.27
C ASP A 105 -14.33 11.29 -1.83
N TYR A 106 -14.38 10.99 -0.53
CA TYR A 106 -13.96 9.69 -0.02
C TYR A 106 -14.84 8.54 -0.51
N MET A 107 -16.16 8.73 -0.52
CA MET A 107 -17.10 7.70 -0.98
C MET A 107 -16.93 7.41 -2.47
N GLU A 108 -16.74 8.44 -3.29
CA GLU A 108 -16.44 8.31 -4.71
C GLU A 108 -15.08 7.63 -4.97
N MET A 109 -14.02 8.02 -4.25
CA MET A 109 -12.72 7.33 -4.33
C MET A 109 -12.83 5.85 -4.00
N ARG A 110 -13.62 5.51 -2.98
CA ARG A 110 -13.81 4.13 -2.53
C ARG A 110 -14.60 3.33 -3.55
N SER A 111 -15.68 3.88 -4.11
CA SER A 111 -16.48 3.20 -5.14
C SER A 111 -15.68 3.01 -6.43
N ALA A 112 -14.83 3.97 -6.81
CA ALA A 112 -13.92 3.88 -7.94
C ALA A 112 -12.72 2.94 -7.70
N GLY A 113 -12.53 2.41 -6.49
CA GLY A 113 -11.43 1.51 -6.15
C GLY A 113 -10.05 2.19 -6.14
N VAL A 114 -10.02 3.52 -6.00
CA VAL A 114 -8.80 4.34 -5.92
C VAL A 114 -8.09 4.09 -4.60
N VAL A 115 -8.81 4.26 -3.50
CA VAL A 115 -8.31 3.99 -2.14
C VAL A 115 -8.92 2.69 -1.65
N ARG A 116 -8.07 1.73 -1.31
CA ARG A 116 -8.47 0.42 -0.79
C ARG A 116 -8.43 0.33 0.72
N THR A 117 -7.65 1.21 1.34
CA THR A 117 -7.37 1.14 2.76
C THR A 117 -7.94 2.39 3.45
N PRO A 118 -9.16 2.33 4.01
CA PRO A 118 -9.76 3.42 4.77
C PRO A 118 -8.85 3.96 5.89
N GLU A 119 -8.04 3.08 6.48
CA GLU A 119 -7.05 3.42 7.51
C GLU A 119 -6.11 4.54 7.04
N VAL A 120 -5.69 4.57 5.77
CA VAL A 120 -4.77 5.61 5.28
C VAL A 120 -5.43 6.98 5.26
N VAL A 121 -6.69 7.05 4.82
CA VAL A 121 -7.47 8.29 4.84
C VAL A 121 -7.64 8.77 6.27
N LYS A 122 -7.97 7.85 7.18
CA LYS A 122 -8.10 8.16 8.61
C LYS A 122 -6.79 8.65 9.23
N LEU A 123 -5.67 7.99 8.93
CA LEU A 123 -4.36 8.41 9.40
C LEU A 123 -4.00 9.81 8.87
N TYR A 124 -4.29 10.10 7.60
CA TYR A 124 -4.06 11.42 7.03
C TYR A 124 -4.95 12.50 7.69
N LEU A 125 -6.24 12.20 7.91
CA LEU A 125 -7.15 13.12 8.62
C LEU A 125 -6.69 13.38 10.06
N LYS A 126 -6.20 12.35 10.75
CA LYS A 126 -5.64 12.50 12.09
C LYS A 126 -4.37 13.35 12.07
N PHE A 127 -3.48 13.14 11.10
CA PHE A 127 -2.32 14.00 10.86
C PHE A 127 -2.72 15.47 10.66
N LEU A 128 -3.74 15.74 9.82
CA LEU A 128 -4.21 17.10 9.58
C LEU A 128 -4.81 17.73 10.83
N TYR A 129 -5.59 16.97 11.60
CA TYR A 129 -6.11 17.44 12.89
C TYR A 129 -4.98 17.78 13.86
N GLU A 130 -3.98 16.91 14.05
CA GLU A 130 -2.86 17.18 14.96
C GLU A 130 -2.00 18.37 14.50
N ALA A 131 -1.94 18.64 13.20
CA ALA A 131 -1.16 19.75 12.64
C ALA A 131 -1.89 21.10 12.63
N THR A 132 -3.22 21.12 12.75
CA THR A 132 -4.03 22.34 12.56
C THR A 132 -5.09 22.58 13.63
N GLU A 133 -5.37 21.59 14.47
CA GLU A 133 -6.45 21.54 15.45
C GLU A 133 -7.86 21.77 14.85
N ASP A 134 -8.01 21.64 13.53
CA ASP A 134 -9.29 21.83 12.86
C ASP A 134 -10.20 20.59 13.02
N GLU A 135 -11.24 20.77 13.83
CA GLU A 135 -12.28 19.78 14.13
C GLU A 135 -13.00 19.22 12.90
N ARG A 136 -12.94 19.88 11.73
CA ARG A 136 -13.48 19.31 10.49
C ARG A 136 -12.85 17.95 10.18
N TYR A 137 -11.56 17.77 10.44
CA TYR A 137 -10.83 16.55 10.11
C TYR A 137 -11.20 15.43 11.05
N MET A 138 -11.38 15.72 12.34
CA MET A 138 -11.83 14.74 13.33
C MET A 138 -13.29 14.31 13.09
N ARG A 139 -14.15 15.26 12.70
CA ARG A 139 -15.53 14.96 12.28
C ARG A 139 -15.55 14.02 11.07
N LEU A 140 -14.73 14.28 10.06
CA LEU A 140 -14.63 13.40 8.88
C LEU A 140 -14.01 12.03 9.24
N TYR A 141 -12.98 12.01 10.07
CA TYR A 141 -12.34 10.79 10.57
C TYR A 141 -13.36 9.84 11.21
N LYS A 142 -14.25 10.38 12.06
CA LYS A 142 -15.30 9.61 12.74
C LYS A 142 -16.37 9.07 11.79
N LYS A 143 -16.66 9.78 10.69
CA LYS A 143 -17.62 9.33 9.65
C LYS A 143 -17.08 8.16 8.82
N ILE A 144 -15.76 8.05 8.65
CA ILE A 144 -15.15 6.97 7.88
C ILE A 144 -15.17 5.67 8.70
N ARG A 145 -16.05 4.75 8.32
CA ARG A 145 -16.19 3.43 8.93
C ARG A 145 -15.09 2.48 8.47
N ASP A 146 -14.41 1.87 9.43
CA ASP A 146 -13.49 0.76 9.13
C ASP A 146 -14.29 -0.49 8.71
N PRO A 147 -13.82 -1.26 7.72
CA PRO A 147 -14.40 -2.57 7.44
C PRO A 147 -14.30 -3.41 8.73
N LYS A 148 -15.44 -3.90 9.24
CA LYS A 148 -15.42 -4.81 10.39
C LYS A 148 -14.59 -6.03 10.01
N SER A 149 -13.57 -6.35 10.81
CA SER A 149 -12.92 -7.65 10.78
C SER A 149 -14.01 -8.72 10.88
N LYS A 150 -14.05 -9.68 9.94
CA LYS A 150 -14.95 -10.83 10.07
C LYS A 150 -14.57 -11.55 11.37
N PRO A 151 -15.53 -11.89 12.25
CA PRO A 151 -15.21 -12.73 13.40
C PRO A 151 -14.64 -14.06 12.89
N PRO A 152 -13.66 -14.66 13.59
CA PRO A 152 -13.23 -16.01 13.30
C PRO A 152 -14.43 -16.95 13.37
N LEU A 153 -14.51 -17.91 12.45
CA LEU A 153 -15.53 -18.95 12.48
C LEU A 153 -15.41 -19.71 13.82
N PRO A 154 -16.52 -20.06 14.49
CA PRO A 154 -16.47 -20.98 15.63
C PRO A 154 -15.94 -22.33 15.15
N GLU A 155 -15.14 -22.99 16.00
CA GLU A 155 -14.60 -24.34 15.77
C GLU A 155 -15.71 -25.40 15.64
#